data_AF-A0A953M459-F1
#
_entry.id   AF-A0A953M459-F1
#
_cell.length_a   1.000
_cell.length_b   1.000
_cell.length_c   1.000
_cell.angle_alpha   90.00
_cell.angle_beta   90.00
_cell.angle_gamma   90.00
#
_symmetry.space_group_name_H-M   'P 1'
#
loop_
_entity.id
_entity.type
_entity.pdbx_description
1 polymer ?
#
loop_
_entity_poly.entity_id
_entity_poly.type
_entity_poly.pdbx_seq_one_letter_code
_entity_poly.pdbx_strand_id
1 'polypeptide(L)'
;GAFDCFYGDMIRAGASRYQTADDVSGEFGATITVPSEQLVFDLIYHQDLEFVARAETLVYSYSFLHGNREGEWDESSLLPINQPATPLAGSPPAVATPLVPRYAEMVQRVTRRFGAPASAFRGLRFELKYPPLGSTAVLRFNLPERA
;
A
#
# COMPACT_ATOMS: atom_id res chain seq x y z
N GLY A 1 -4.77 12.85 -26.46
CA GLY A 1 -4.71 11.38 -26.37
C GLY A 1 -4.54 11.00 -24.92
N ALA A 2 -5.12 9.87 -24.49
CA ALA A 2 -4.92 9.32 -23.15
C ALA A 2 -4.11 8.02 -23.28
N PHE A 3 -3.26 7.73 -22.31
CA PHE A 3 -2.51 6.49 -22.21
C PHE A 3 -2.32 6.13 -20.74
N ASP A 4 -2.26 4.83 -20.45
CA ASP A 4 -2.00 4.32 -19.12
C ASP A 4 -0.53 3.92 -19.01
N CYS A 5 0.13 4.35 -17.93
CA CYS A 5 1.49 3.94 -17.60
C CYS A 5 1.48 3.03 -16.38
N PHE A 6 2.18 1.90 -16.51
CA PHE A 6 2.39 0.95 -15.42
C PHE A 6 3.88 0.85 -15.12
N TYR A 7 4.24 1.01 -13.86
CA TYR A 7 5.60 0.84 -13.36
C TYR A 7 5.62 -0.30 -12.35
N GLY A 8 6.78 -0.90 -12.14
CA GLY A 8 6.95 -1.94 -11.14
C GLY A 8 8.41 -2.06 -10.74
N ASP A 9 8.62 -2.41 -9.48
CA ASP A 9 9.93 -2.71 -8.91
C ASP A 9 9.84 -4.03 -8.12
N MET A 10 10.96 -4.72 -7.96
CA MET A 10 11.08 -5.93 -7.17
C MET A 10 12.18 -5.76 -6.13
N ILE A 11 11.76 -5.59 -4.88
CA ILE A 11 12.65 -5.49 -3.74
C ILE A 11 12.66 -6.85 -3.00
N ARG A 12 13.84 -7.32 -2.62
CA ARG A 12 14.02 -8.53 -1.81
C ARG A 12 14.87 -8.20 -0.61
N ALA A 13 14.48 -8.70 0.56
CA ALA A 13 15.16 -8.40 1.83
C ALA A 13 15.34 -6.88 2.07
N GLY A 14 14.36 -6.07 1.62
CA GLY A 14 14.42 -4.61 1.77
C GLY A 14 14.14 -4.13 3.19
N ALA A 15 13.36 -4.89 3.96
CA ALA A 15 13.03 -4.61 5.35
C ALA A 15 12.84 -5.91 6.15
N SER A 16 12.93 -5.81 7.48
CA SER A 16 12.61 -6.89 8.40
C SER A 16 11.10 -7.10 8.45
N ARG A 17 10.65 -8.36 8.57
CA ARG A 17 9.25 -8.69 8.89
C ARG A 17 8.93 -8.62 10.39
N TYR A 18 9.93 -8.30 11.21
CA TYR A 18 9.85 -8.23 12.66
C TYR A 18 10.35 -6.86 13.12
N GLN A 19 9.79 -6.38 14.22
CA GLN A 19 10.25 -5.13 14.81
C GLN A 19 11.69 -5.24 15.31
N THR A 20 12.38 -4.10 15.30
CA THR A 20 13.68 -3.86 15.90
C THR A 20 13.58 -2.67 16.86
N ALA A 21 14.66 -2.35 17.56
CA ALA A 21 14.66 -1.19 18.47
C ALA A 21 14.35 0.13 17.74
N ASP A 22 14.73 0.23 16.46
CA ASP A 22 14.62 1.45 15.66
C ASP A 22 13.49 1.38 14.62
N ASP A 23 12.80 0.24 14.49
CA ASP A 23 11.78 0.02 13.45
C ASP A 23 10.68 -0.91 13.98
N VAL A 24 9.52 -0.32 14.32
CA VAL A 24 8.39 -1.02 14.96
C VAL A 24 7.17 -1.18 14.05
N SER A 25 7.18 -0.55 12.87
CA SER A 25 6.03 -0.52 11.97
C SER A 25 6.44 -0.65 10.52
N GLY A 26 5.70 -1.44 9.75
CA GLY A 26 5.83 -1.48 8.30
C GLY A 26 4.82 -0.56 7.65
N GLU A 27 5.20 0.08 6.55
CA GLU A 27 4.31 0.96 5.82
C GLU A 27 4.57 0.97 4.32
N PHE A 28 3.52 1.28 3.57
CA PHE A 28 3.59 1.55 2.14
C PHE A 28 2.92 2.87 1.86
N GLY A 29 3.55 3.70 1.04
CA GLY A 29 3.07 5.03 0.68
C GLY A 29 2.75 5.15 -0.81
N ALA A 30 1.69 5.88 -1.12
CA ALA A 30 1.34 6.34 -2.46
C ALA A 30 1.29 7.87 -2.47
N THR A 31 2.31 8.51 -3.04
CA THR A 31 2.38 9.98 -3.15
C THR A 31 1.59 10.48 -4.35
N ILE A 32 0.74 11.49 -4.13
CA ILE A 32 -0.10 12.10 -5.14
C ILE A 32 0.61 13.30 -5.74
N THR A 33 1.34 13.08 -6.83
CA THR A 33 2.16 14.11 -7.51
C THR A 33 1.43 14.80 -8.65
N VAL A 34 0.26 14.31 -9.07
CA VAL A 34 -0.57 14.87 -10.13
C VAL A 34 -2.03 14.95 -9.68
N PRO A 35 -2.80 15.94 -10.16
CA PRO A 35 -4.24 15.95 -9.94
C PRO A 35 -4.87 14.68 -10.49
N SER A 36 -5.62 13.96 -9.66
CA SER A 36 -6.32 12.73 -10.03
C SER A 36 -7.73 12.73 -9.46
N GLU A 37 -8.65 12.06 -10.13
CA GLU A 37 -10.03 11.91 -9.65
C GLU A 37 -10.19 10.76 -8.67
N GLN A 38 -9.28 9.77 -8.72
CA GLN A 38 -9.32 8.56 -7.93
C GLN A 38 -7.90 8.09 -7.60
N LEU A 39 -7.72 7.69 -6.34
CA LEU A 39 -6.62 6.82 -5.90
C LEU A 39 -7.19 5.43 -5.61
N VAL A 40 -6.58 4.40 -6.20
CA VAL A 40 -6.78 3.00 -5.79
C VAL A 40 -5.45 2.52 -5.22
N PHE A 41 -5.42 2.28 -3.91
CA PHE A 41 -4.23 1.80 -3.21
C PHE A 41 -4.48 0.43 -2.60
N ASP A 42 -4.03 -0.61 -3.31
CA ASP A 42 -4.14 -1.99 -2.85
C ASP A 42 -2.85 -2.48 -2.20
N LEU A 43 -2.95 -2.94 -0.96
CA LEU A 43 -1.90 -3.69 -0.28
C LEU A 43 -2.23 -5.18 -0.37
N ILE A 44 -1.51 -5.89 -1.24
CA ILE A 44 -1.64 -7.34 -1.44
C ILE A 44 -0.52 -8.04 -0.68
N TYR A 45 -0.88 -8.85 0.31
CA TYR A 45 0.08 -9.47 1.24
C TYR A 45 -0.13 -10.99 1.32
N HIS A 46 0.94 -11.72 1.63
CA HIS A 46 0.88 -13.16 1.83
C HIS A 46 0.15 -13.46 3.15
N GLN A 47 -0.63 -14.55 3.20
CA GLN A 47 -1.40 -14.92 4.38
C GLN A 47 -0.57 -15.14 5.65
N ASP A 48 0.72 -15.45 5.53
CA ASP A 48 1.62 -15.57 6.70
C ASP A 48 1.96 -14.21 7.34
N LEU A 49 1.48 -13.11 6.76
CA LEU A 49 1.63 -11.74 7.23
C LEU A 49 0.29 -11.19 7.75
N GLU A 50 -0.49 -11.98 8.50
CA GLU A 50 -1.82 -11.57 8.98
C GLU A 50 -1.84 -10.25 9.77
N PHE A 51 -0.72 -9.86 10.39
CA PHE A 51 -0.61 -8.56 11.08
C PHE A 51 -0.83 -7.37 10.15
N VAL A 52 -0.58 -7.53 8.84
CA VAL A 52 -0.86 -6.51 7.80
C VAL A 52 -2.36 -6.26 7.63
N ALA A 53 -3.22 -7.22 7.99
CA ALA A 53 -4.68 -7.06 7.89
C ALA A 53 -5.23 -5.94 8.79
N ARG A 54 -4.44 -5.50 9.77
CA ARG A 54 -4.77 -4.41 10.71
C ARG A 54 -4.17 -3.07 10.29
N ALA A 55 -3.76 -2.92 9.03
CA ALA A 55 -3.17 -1.69 8.57
C ALA A 55 -4.14 -0.51 8.71
N GLU A 56 -3.64 0.57 9.27
CA GLU A 56 -4.32 1.85 9.39
C GLU A 56 -4.07 2.68 8.13
N THR A 57 -5.06 3.46 7.74
CA THR A 57 -4.92 4.44 6.66
C THR A 57 -4.59 5.79 7.24
N LEU A 58 -3.51 6.40 6.76
CA LEU A 58 -3.08 7.74 7.14
C LEU A 58 -2.86 8.56 5.87
N VAL A 59 -3.21 9.85 5.89
CA VAL A 59 -2.94 10.75 4.76
C VAL A 59 -2.19 11.97 5.27
N TYR A 60 -1.01 12.23 4.73
CA TYR A 60 -0.14 13.32 5.16
C TYR A 60 -0.06 14.42 4.12
N SER A 61 0.08 15.67 4.55
CA SER A 61 0.08 16.89 3.73
C SER A 61 1.38 17.16 2.94
N TYR A 62 2.29 16.18 2.85
CA TYR A 62 3.56 16.32 2.11
C TYR A 62 3.93 15.07 1.30
N SER A 63 4.89 15.26 0.39
CA SER A 63 5.45 14.24 -0.49
C SER A 63 6.85 13.82 -0.02
N PHE A 64 7.18 12.54 -0.18
CA PHE A 64 8.51 12.03 0.13
C PHE A 64 9.50 12.41 -0.96
N LEU A 65 10.51 13.20 -0.60
CA LEU A 65 11.77 13.22 -1.33
C LEU A 65 12.74 12.28 -0.60
N HIS A 66 13.25 11.27 -1.30
CA HIS A 66 14.25 10.34 -0.74
C HIS A 66 15.43 11.15 -0.18
N GLY A 67 15.71 11.04 1.13
CA GLY A 67 16.91 11.64 1.73
C GLY A 67 16.73 12.33 3.09
N ASN A 68 15.50 12.57 3.55
CA ASN A 68 15.29 13.12 4.89
C ASN A 68 15.48 12.00 5.93
N ARG A 69 16.61 12.03 6.64
CA ARG A 69 16.93 11.16 7.78
C ARG A 69 16.08 11.45 9.02
N GLU A 70 15.32 12.54 8.99
CA GLU A 70 14.36 12.92 10.02
C GLU A 70 13.00 13.04 9.34
N GLY A 71 12.19 11.99 9.48
CA GLY A 71 10.89 11.84 8.85
C GLY A 71 10.04 10.93 9.71
N GLU A 72 10.06 11.16 11.03
CA GLU A 72 8.93 10.76 11.85
C GLU A 72 7.71 11.43 11.26
N TRP A 73 6.72 10.62 10.96
CA TRP A 73 5.43 11.10 10.52
C TRP A 73 4.88 12.09 11.53
N ASP A 74 4.96 13.37 11.20
CA ASP A 74 4.51 14.43 12.09
C ASP A 74 2.98 14.39 12.16
N GLU A 75 2.43 14.17 13.35
CA GLU A 75 0.99 14.22 13.60
C GLU A 75 0.39 15.55 13.14
N SER A 76 1.15 16.65 13.18
CA SER A 76 0.70 17.96 12.71
C SER A 76 0.46 18.01 11.20
N SER A 77 1.07 17.08 10.45
CA SER A 77 0.93 16.95 9.00
C SER A 77 -0.18 15.99 8.59
N LEU A 78 -0.86 15.32 9.53
CA LEU A 78 -1.99 14.46 9.22
C LEU A 78 -3.17 15.28 8.69
N LEU A 79 -3.67 14.89 7.53
CA LEU A 79 -4.92 15.38 6.97
C LEU A 79 -6.09 14.66 7.64
N PRO A 80 -7.22 15.35 7.88
CA PRO A 80 -8.40 14.77 8.53
C PRO A 80 -9.21 13.88 7.57
N ILE A 81 -8.55 12.90 6.92
CA ILE A 81 -9.13 11.94 6.00
C ILE A 81 -9.21 10.60 6.69
N ASN A 82 -10.39 10.29 7.22
CA ASN A 82 -10.63 9.10 8.06
C ASN A 82 -11.17 7.90 7.28
N GLN A 83 -10.91 7.83 5.97
CA GLN A 83 -11.42 6.75 5.12
C GLN A 83 -10.56 5.49 5.34
N PRO A 84 -11.10 4.41 5.92
CA PRO A 84 -10.32 3.21 6.19
C PRO A 84 -10.10 2.40 4.91
N ALA A 85 -9.05 1.59 4.90
CA ALA A 85 -8.89 0.52 3.95
C ALA A 85 -9.92 -0.60 4.20
N THR A 86 -10.38 -1.23 3.13
CA THR A 86 -11.36 -2.31 3.18
C THR A 86 -10.72 -3.62 2.74
N PRO A 87 -11.00 -4.76 3.41
CA PRO A 87 -10.53 -6.05 2.94
C PRO A 87 -11.11 -6.42 1.56
N LEU A 88 -10.26 -6.90 0.67
CA LEU A 88 -10.68 -7.47 -0.61
C LEU A 88 -11.19 -8.90 -0.38
N ALA A 89 -12.36 -9.20 -0.95
CA ALA A 89 -12.97 -10.51 -0.84
C ALA A 89 -12.16 -11.59 -1.57
N GLY A 90 -12.25 -12.83 -1.10
CA GLY A 90 -11.74 -14.02 -1.80
C GLY A 90 -10.26 -14.32 -1.62
N SER A 91 -9.86 -15.43 -2.22
CA SER A 91 -8.50 -15.98 -2.24
C SER A 91 -8.34 -16.72 -3.57
N PRO A 92 -7.83 -16.08 -4.63
CA PRO A 92 -7.10 -14.80 -4.67
C PRO A 92 -7.98 -13.56 -4.37
N PRO A 93 -7.38 -12.44 -3.91
CA PRO A 93 -8.12 -11.21 -3.62
C PRO A 93 -8.79 -10.65 -4.89
N ALA A 94 -10.06 -10.26 -4.75
CA ALA A 94 -10.88 -9.71 -5.83
C ALA A 94 -10.50 -8.25 -6.14
N VAL A 95 -9.39 -8.06 -6.83
CA VAL A 95 -8.83 -6.72 -7.17
C VAL A 95 -9.51 -6.04 -8.37
N ALA A 96 -10.45 -6.70 -9.05
CA ALA A 96 -11.06 -6.16 -10.27
C ALA A 96 -11.74 -4.80 -10.00
N THR A 97 -11.43 -3.81 -10.83
CA THR A 97 -12.02 -2.47 -10.78
C THR A 97 -12.07 -1.89 -12.20
N PRO A 98 -13.10 -1.11 -12.56
CA PRO A 98 -13.14 -0.42 -13.84
C PRO A 98 -12.01 0.63 -13.99
N LEU A 99 -11.39 1.06 -12.88
CA LEU A 99 -10.33 2.08 -12.87
C LEU A 99 -8.99 1.57 -13.41
N VAL A 100 -8.74 0.26 -13.36
CA VAL A 100 -7.49 -0.36 -13.79
C VAL A 100 -7.78 -1.58 -14.66
N PRO A 101 -7.76 -1.44 -16.00
CA PRO A 101 -8.04 -2.54 -16.91
C PRO A 101 -7.11 -3.73 -16.65
N ARG A 102 -7.69 -4.94 -16.62
CA ARG A 102 -6.95 -6.21 -16.47
C ARG A 102 -6.11 -6.30 -15.18
N TYR A 103 -6.47 -5.56 -14.13
CA TYR A 103 -5.71 -5.56 -12.88
C TYR A 103 -5.55 -6.95 -12.26
N ALA A 104 -6.61 -7.76 -12.29
CA ALA A 104 -6.56 -9.15 -11.80
C ALA A 104 -5.51 -10.00 -12.54
N GLU A 105 -5.36 -9.84 -13.86
CA GLU A 105 -4.33 -10.54 -14.62
C GLU A 105 -2.93 -10.06 -14.23
N MET A 106 -2.76 -8.76 -13.99
CA MET A 106 -1.49 -8.19 -13.55
C MET A 106 -1.08 -8.76 -12.19
N VAL A 107 -1.99 -8.77 -11.21
CA VAL A 107 -1.74 -9.34 -9.87
C VAL A 107 -1.42 -10.84 -9.95
N GLN A 108 -2.14 -11.60 -10.79
CA GLN A 108 -1.84 -13.01 -11.01
C GLN A 108 -0.47 -13.26 -11.64
N ARG A 109 0.01 -12.37 -12.51
CA ARG A 109 1.36 -12.46 -13.08
C ARG A 109 2.43 -12.15 -12.04
N VAL A 110 2.21 -11.11 -11.23
CA VAL A 110 3.11 -10.71 -10.14
C VAL A 110 3.24 -11.81 -9.08
N THR A 111 2.12 -12.33 -8.57
CA THR A 111 2.12 -13.42 -7.56
C THR A 111 2.82 -14.68 -8.07
N ARG A 112 2.58 -15.08 -9.33
CA ARG A 112 3.33 -16.17 -9.98
C ARG A 112 4.83 -15.92 -10.01
N ARG A 113 5.28 -14.69 -10.25
CA ARG A 113 6.71 -14.32 -10.26
C ARG A 113 7.35 -14.43 -8.86
N PHE A 114 6.57 -14.30 -7.79
CA PHE A 114 7.00 -14.53 -6.42
C PHE A 114 7.08 -16.02 -6.03
N GLY A 115 6.62 -16.94 -6.88
CA GLY A 115 6.68 -18.38 -6.63
C GLY A 115 5.60 -18.90 -5.68
N ALA A 116 4.56 -18.10 -5.41
CA ALA A 116 3.42 -18.49 -4.57
C ALA A 116 2.12 -18.50 -5.39
N PRO A 117 1.15 -19.38 -5.07
CA PRO A 117 -0.15 -19.36 -5.72
C PRO A 117 -0.92 -18.10 -5.32
N ALA A 118 -1.70 -17.52 -6.24
CA ALA A 118 -2.43 -16.28 -5.99
C ALA A 118 -3.44 -16.40 -4.82
N SER A 119 -3.92 -17.61 -4.51
CA SER A 119 -4.77 -17.90 -3.35
C SER A 119 -4.05 -17.73 -1.99
N ALA A 120 -2.72 -17.80 -1.95
CA ALA A 120 -1.97 -17.56 -0.72
C ALA A 120 -1.95 -16.07 -0.31
N PHE A 121 -2.52 -15.18 -1.13
CA PHE A 121 -2.55 -13.75 -0.87
C PHE A 121 -3.92 -13.28 -0.35
N ARG A 122 -3.90 -12.19 0.38
CA ARG A 122 -5.05 -11.38 0.81
C ARG A 122 -4.81 -9.94 0.34
N GLY A 123 -5.83 -9.10 0.43
CA GLY A 123 -5.73 -7.71 0.01
C GLY A 123 -6.47 -6.77 0.93
N LEU A 124 -5.92 -5.58 1.12
CA LEU A 124 -6.62 -4.39 1.60
C LEU A 124 -6.67 -3.39 0.46
N ARG A 125 -7.78 -2.67 0.33
CA ARG A 125 -7.95 -1.59 -0.62
C ARG A 125 -8.32 -0.30 0.09
N PHE A 126 -7.52 0.72 -0.09
CA PHE A 126 -7.86 2.10 0.21
C PHE A 126 -8.22 2.83 -1.08
N GLU A 127 -9.46 3.35 -1.15
CA GLU A 127 -9.90 4.19 -2.26
C GLU A 127 -10.16 5.62 -1.75
N LEU A 128 -9.64 6.60 -2.47
CA LEU A 128 -9.87 8.02 -2.17
C LEU A 128 -10.26 8.76 -3.44
N LYS A 129 -11.45 9.35 -3.43
CA LYS A 129 -11.93 10.22 -4.50
C LYS A 129 -11.32 11.61 -4.33
N TYR A 130 -10.79 12.17 -5.41
CA TYR A 130 -10.10 13.46 -5.43
C TYR A 130 -9.01 13.58 -4.35
N PRO A 131 -7.98 12.70 -4.36
CA PRO A 131 -6.92 12.76 -3.37
C PRO A 131 -6.21 14.12 -3.41
N PRO A 132 -5.86 14.73 -2.26
CA PRO A 132 -5.21 16.03 -2.23
C PRO A 132 -3.87 16.02 -2.98
N LEU A 133 -3.66 16.98 -3.88
CA LEU A 133 -2.37 17.13 -4.57
C LEU A 133 -1.26 17.43 -3.57
N GLY A 134 -0.12 16.77 -3.72
CA GLY A 134 1.05 16.94 -2.84
C GLY A 134 0.96 16.16 -1.53
N SER A 135 -0.09 15.35 -1.33
CA SER A 135 -0.23 14.47 -0.17
C SER A 135 0.36 13.08 -0.40
N THR A 136 0.53 12.31 0.68
CA THR A 136 0.87 10.89 0.63
C THR A 136 -0.14 10.07 1.42
N ALA A 137 -0.77 9.10 0.76
CA ALA A 137 -1.60 8.09 1.41
C ALA A 137 -0.72 6.92 1.89
N VAL A 138 -0.96 6.43 3.10
CA VAL A 138 -0.12 5.44 3.78
C VAL A 138 -1.00 4.34 4.34
N LEU A 139 -0.56 3.10 4.14
CA LEU A 139 -1.06 1.95 4.87
C LEU A 139 0.03 1.50 5.84
N ARG A 140 -0.19 1.69 7.15
CA ARG A 140 0.77 1.38 8.20
C ARG A 140 0.27 0.25 9.09
N PHE A 141 1.14 -0.67 9.47
CA PHE A 141 0.83 -1.77 10.39
C PHE A 141 2.00 -2.00 11.36
N ASN A 142 1.68 -2.49 12.56
CA ASN A 142 2.70 -2.83 13.56
C ASN A 142 3.42 -4.13 13.16
N LEU A 143 4.74 -4.13 13.28
CA LEU A 143 5.55 -5.32 13.05
C LEU A 143 5.51 -6.24 14.28
N PRO A 144 5.46 -7.57 14.10
CA PRO A 144 5.51 -8.51 15.22
C PRO A 144 6.90 -8.57 15.86
N GLU A 145 6.96 -8.96 17.12
CA GLU A 145 8.21 -9.35 17.78
C GLU A 145 8.81 -10.61 17.14
N ARG A 146 10.14 -10.71 17.22
CA ARG A 146 10.84 -11.94 16.88
C ARG A 146 10.71 -12.92 18.04
N ALA A 147 9.96 -14.00 17.82
CA ALA A 147 9.90 -15.14 18.72
C ALA A 147 11.25 -15.90 18.77
#